data_AF-A0A2I0TV82-F1
#
_entry.id   AF-A0A2I0TV82-F1
#
_cell.length_a   1.000
_cell.length_b   1.000
_cell.length_c   1.000
_cell.angle_alpha   90.00
_cell.angle_beta   90.00
_cell.angle_gamma   90.00
#
_symmetry.space_group_name_H-M   'P 1'
#
loop_
_entity.id
_entity.type
_entity.pdbx_description
1 polymer ?
#
loop_
_entity_poly.entity_id
_entity_poly.type
_entity_poly.pdbx_seq_one_letter_code
_entity_poly.pdbx_strand_id
1 'polypeptide(L)'
;MTALRAFGLTFLLMILHQRVSGSGVFQLELHEFVNSHGFLASGKPCSPHCRTFFRVCLKHFQTVVSPGSCTFGSIITPVLGINSFSIKDTERFDSPIKLPFNFTWPGTLCAVLTIR
;
A
#
# COMPACT_ATOMS: atom_id res chain seq x y z
N MET A 1 42.92 14.77 -30.79
CA MET A 1 42.48 15.64 -29.67
C MET A 1 40.96 15.86 -29.63
N THR A 2 40.29 16.04 -30.77
CA THR A 2 38.82 16.22 -30.88
C THR A 2 38.01 14.99 -30.46
N ALA A 3 38.42 13.78 -30.84
CA ALA A 3 37.76 12.53 -30.44
C ALA A 3 37.78 12.31 -28.91
N LEU A 4 38.91 12.60 -28.25
CA LEU A 4 39.05 12.49 -26.79
C LEU A 4 38.14 13.47 -26.05
N ARG A 5 37.95 14.68 -26.59
CA ARG A 5 37.01 15.68 -26.06
C ARG A 5 35.56 15.23 -26.21
N ALA A 6 35.19 14.62 -27.35
CA ALA A 6 33.86 14.08 -27.57
C ALA A 6 33.54 12.89 -26.65
N PHE A 7 34.51 11.99 -26.43
CA PHE A 7 34.40 10.90 -25.45
C PHE A 7 34.27 11.42 -24.02
N GLY A 8 35.05 12.44 -23.64
CA GLY A 8 34.92 13.07 -22.33
C GLY A 8 33.55 13.73 -22.12
N LEU A 9 33.03 14.42 -23.14
CA LEU A 9 31.73 15.09 -23.07
C LEU A 9 30.56 14.08 -22.96
N THR A 10 30.60 13.02 -23.76
CA THR A 10 29.59 11.95 -23.72
C THR A 10 29.62 11.19 -22.39
N PHE A 11 30.80 10.89 -21.85
CA PHE A 11 30.93 10.27 -20.53
C PHE A 11 30.39 11.17 -19.41
N LEU A 12 30.68 12.47 -19.44
CA LEU A 12 30.15 13.45 -18.48
C LEU A 12 28.62 13.54 -18.55
N LEU A 13 28.05 13.56 -19.76
CA LEU A 13 26.60 13.57 -19.98
C LEU A 13 25.91 12.30 -19.45
N MET A 14 26.57 11.14 -19.58
CA MET A 14 26.08 9.87 -19.03
C MET A 14 26.11 9.84 -17.50
N ILE A 15 27.14 10.41 -16.87
CA ILE A 15 27.20 10.55 -15.41
C ILE A 15 26.10 11.50 -14.90
N LEU A 16 25.88 12.63 -15.57
CA LEU A 16 24.80 13.55 -15.22
C LEU A 16 23.40 12.92 -15.36
N HIS A 17 23.24 11.90 -16.20
CA HIS A 17 21.98 11.18 -16.41
C HIS A 17 21.75 10.01 -15.46
N GLN A 18 22.62 9.79 -14.46
CA GLN A 18 22.36 8.77 -13.45
C GLN A 18 21.17 9.16 -12.57
N ARG A 19 19.99 8.64 -12.93
CA ARG A 19 18.82 8.68 -12.06
C ARG A 19 19.02 7.68 -10.93
N VAL A 20 19.18 8.17 -9.72
CA VAL A 20 19.05 7.34 -8.52
C VAL A 20 17.59 6.90 -8.41
N SER A 21 17.34 5.60 -8.46
CA SER A 21 16.02 5.02 -8.25
C SER A 21 15.96 4.43 -6.84
N GLY A 22 14.96 4.84 -6.05
CA GLY A 22 14.61 4.16 -4.81
C GLY A 22 13.54 3.11 -5.08
N SER A 23 13.62 1.99 -4.37
CA SER A 23 12.57 0.96 -4.36
C SER A 23 12.42 0.40 -2.95
N GLY A 24 11.27 -0.21 -2.67
CA GLY A 24 11.01 -0.80 -1.37
C GLY A 24 9.62 -1.43 -1.29
N VAL A 25 9.28 -1.89 -0.09
CA VAL A 25 7.98 -2.52 0.20
C VAL A 25 7.42 -1.93 1.48
N PHE A 26 6.22 -1.37 1.42
CA PHE A 26 5.45 -1.04 2.61
C PHE A 26 4.73 -2.30 3.09
N GLN A 27 4.88 -2.63 4.38
CA GLN A 27 4.26 -3.80 4.99
C GLN A 27 3.21 -3.38 6.03
N LEU A 28 2.04 -4.01 5.98
CA LEU A 28 0.97 -3.83 6.96
C LEU A 28 0.56 -5.19 7.51
N GLU A 29 0.73 -5.39 8.81
CA GLU A 29 0.29 -6.58 9.51
C GLU A 29 -1.09 -6.33 10.16
N LEU A 30 -2.04 -7.22 9.86
CA LEU A 30 -3.34 -7.25 10.52
C LEU A 30 -3.28 -8.35 11.58
N HIS A 31 -3.73 -8.06 12.80
CA HIS A 31 -3.70 -9.02 13.91
C HIS A 31 -5.09 -9.61 14.16
N GLU A 32 -6.07 -8.75 14.41
CA GLU A 32 -7.44 -9.14 14.76
C GLU A 32 -8.43 -8.12 14.21
N PHE A 33 -9.63 -8.59 13.88
CA PHE A 33 -10.77 -7.75 13.56
C PHE A 33 -11.98 -8.17 14.39
N VAL A 34 -12.70 -7.19 14.95
CA VAL A 34 -13.86 -7.42 15.81
C VAL A 34 -15.09 -6.72 15.23
N ASN A 35 -16.10 -7.51 14.87
CA ASN A 35 -17.45 -7.05 14.53
C ASN A 35 -18.47 -8.03 15.13
N SER A 36 -18.57 -8.01 16.46
CA SER A 36 -19.41 -8.93 17.24
C SER A 36 -20.89 -8.90 16.84
N HIS A 37 -21.39 -7.73 16.47
CA HIS A 37 -22.79 -7.54 16.07
C HIS A 37 -23.02 -7.85 14.58
N GLY A 38 -21.96 -7.97 13.77
CA GLY A 38 -22.07 -8.21 12.33
C GLY A 38 -22.79 -7.09 11.60
N PHE A 39 -22.49 -5.83 11.94
CA PHE A 39 -23.16 -4.66 11.36
C PHE A 39 -22.29 -3.97 10.31
N LEU A 40 -22.96 -3.38 9.33
CA LEU A 40 -22.36 -2.50 8.32
C LEU A 40 -22.25 -1.07 8.89
N ALA A 41 -21.44 -0.24 8.24
CA ALA A 41 -21.35 1.20 8.56
C ALA A 41 -22.71 1.93 8.43
N SER A 42 -23.66 1.37 7.67
CA SER A 42 -25.03 1.90 7.55
C SER A 42 -25.93 1.58 8.76
N GLY A 43 -25.45 0.81 9.73
CA GLY A 43 -26.21 0.32 10.88
C GLY A 43 -27.08 -0.91 10.58
N LYS A 44 -27.09 -1.40 9.34
CA LYS A 44 -27.81 -2.63 8.98
C LYS A 44 -26.98 -3.88 9.31
N PRO A 45 -27.62 -4.98 9.77
CA PRO A 45 -26.91 -6.26 9.91
C PRO A 45 -26.52 -6.83 8.55
N CYS A 46 -25.38 -7.51 8.50
CA CYS A 46 -25.04 -8.39 7.38
C CYS A 46 -25.97 -9.61 7.36
N SER A 47 -26.23 -10.16 6.17
CA SER A 47 -27.05 -11.37 6.02
C SER A 47 -26.42 -12.33 5.00
N PRO A 48 -26.10 -13.59 5.35
CA PRO A 48 -26.22 -14.19 6.69
C PRO A 48 -25.12 -13.75 7.67
N HIS A 49 -23.92 -13.42 7.17
CA HIS A 49 -22.78 -12.96 7.97
C HIS A 49 -21.91 -11.96 7.20
N CYS A 50 -21.12 -11.13 7.89
CA CYS A 50 -20.20 -10.20 7.22
C CYS A 50 -18.96 -10.95 6.74
N ARG A 51 -18.78 -11.09 5.42
CA ARG A 51 -17.57 -11.64 4.82
C ARG A 51 -16.55 -10.53 4.65
N THR A 52 -15.68 -10.36 5.64
CA THR A 52 -14.84 -9.17 5.78
C THR A 52 -13.58 -9.26 4.94
N PHE A 53 -13.31 -8.21 4.17
CA PHE A 53 -12.02 -7.99 3.50
C PHE A 53 -11.59 -6.53 3.63
N PHE A 54 -10.31 -6.27 3.36
CA PHE A 54 -9.70 -4.96 3.56
C PHE A 54 -9.21 -4.38 2.24
N ARG A 55 -9.45 -3.08 2.05
CA ARG A 55 -8.77 -2.27 1.04
C ARG A 55 -7.78 -1.36 1.75
N VAL A 56 -6.52 -1.48 1.39
CA VAL A 56 -5.45 -0.59 1.84
C VAL A 56 -5.16 0.41 0.73
N CYS A 57 -5.12 1.69 1.08
CA CYS A 57 -4.78 2.78 0.18
C CYS A 57 -3.64 3.58 0.77
N LEU A 58 -2.51 3.63 0.05
CA LEU A 58 -1.35 4.40 0.46
C LEU A 58 -1.21 5.64 -0.43
N LYS A 59 -1.07 6.81 0.19
CA LYS A 59 -0.89 8.08 -0.52
C LYS A 59 0.12 8.99 0.19
N HIS A 60 0.55 10.02 -0.52
CA HIS A 60 1.38 11.08 0.06
C HIS A 60 0.68 11.72 1.26
N PHE A 61 1.49 12.22 2.19
CA PHE A 61 0.99 12.91 3.37
C PHE A 61 0.16 14.15 2.96
N GLN A 62 -0.98 14.31 3.59
CA GLN A 62 -1.86 15.48 3.45
C GLN A 62 -2.21 15.97 4.84
N THR A 63 -2.15 17.28 5.06
CA THR A 63 -2.54 17.90 6.33
C THR A 63 -4.03 17.70 6.64
N VAL A 64 -4.86 17.66 5.60
CA VAL A 64 -6.28 17.30 5.68
C VAL A 64 -6.52 16.08 4.81
N VAL A 65 -7.06 15.01 5.39
CA VAL A 65 -7.34 13.76 4.67
C VAL A 65 -8.47 14.00 3.67
N SER A 66 -8.14 14.09 2.39
CA SER A 66 -9.12 14.23 1.32
C SER A 66 -9.41 12.91 0.60
N PRO A 67 -10.63 12.73 0.06
CA PRO A 67 -10.90 11.69 -0.93
C PRO A 67 -9.95 11.86 -2.13
N GLY A 68 -9.42 10.76 -2.66
CA GLY A 68 -8.48 10.82 -3.78
C GLY A 68 -7.92 9.46 -4.15
N SER A 69 -7.07 9.44 -5.18
CA SER A 69 -6.35 8.25 -5.62
C SER A 69 -5.23 7.87 -4.66
N CYS A 70 -4.89 6.58 -4.61
CA CYS A 70 -3.83 6.05 -3.78
C CYS A 70 -2.49 6.23 -4.51
N THR A 71 -1.81 7.37 -4.30
CA THR A 71 -0.64 7.76 -5.11
C THR A 71 0.55 6.82 -4.95
N PHE A 72 0.65 6.09 -3.83
CA PHE A 72 1.68 5.07 -3.62
C PHE A 72 1.18 3.65 -3.93
N GLY A 73 -0.11 3.51 -4.24
CA GLY A 73 -0.74 2.26 -4.62
C GLY A 73 -1.83 1.81 -3.65
N SER A 74 -2.59 0.80 -4.06
CA SER A 74 -3.62 0.19 -3.24
C SER A 74 -3.66 -1.31 -3.46
N ILE A 75 -4.06 -2.05 -2.42
CA ILE A 75 -4.24 -3.50 -2.47
C ILE A 75 -5.55 -3.86 -1.78
N ILE A 76 -6.20 -4.90 -2.29
CA ILE A 76 -7.42 -5.47 -1.73
C ILE A 76 -7.08 -6.89 -1.30
N THR A 77 -7.39 -7.22 -0.05
CA THR A 77 -7.19 -8.57 0.47
C THR A 77 -8.31 -9.48 -0.04
N PRO A 78 -8.10 -10.81 -0.09
CA PRO A 78 -9.21 -11.75 -0.09
C PRO A 78 -10.06 -11.57 1.18
N VAL A 79 -11.20 -12.25 1.24
CA VAL A 79 -11.98 -12.38 2.48
C VAL A 79 -11.10 -13.07 3.52
N LEU A 80 -10.83 -12.37 4.62
CA LEU A 80 -9.97 -12.85 5.69
C LEU A 80 -10.76 -13.57 6.78
N GLY A 81 -12.04 -13.26 6.94
CA GLY A 81 -12.86 -13.94 7.93
C GLY A 81 -14.30 -13.47 7.93
N ILE A 82 -15.04 -13.92 8.95
CA ILE A 82 -16.45 -13.63 9.11
C ILE A 82 -16.67 -12.94 10.46
N ASN A 83 -17.37 -11.82 10.48
CA ASN A 83 -17.66 -11.03 11.69
C ASN A 83 -16.37 -10.71 12.47
N SER A 84 -16.08 -11.42 13.57
CA SER A 84 -14.86 -11.27 14.37
C SER A 84 -13.92 -12.45 14.14
N PHE A 85 -12.63 -12.16 13.89
CA PHE A 85 -11.61 -13.19 13.61
C PHE A 85 -10.20 -12.69 13.89
N SER A 86 -9.31 -13.63 14.19
CA SER A 86 -7.85 -13.44 14.27
C SER A 86 -7.21 -13.84 12.94
N ILE A 87 -6.23 -13.07 12.49
CA ILE A 87 -5.52 -13.33 11.22
C ILE A 87 -4.60 -14.55 11.32
N LYS A 88 -4.11 -14.87 12.52
CA LYS A 88 -3.27 -16.07 12.74
C LYS A 88 -3.97 -17.37 12.36
N ASP A 89 -5.30 -17.38 12.40
CA ASP A 89 -6.12 -18.55 12.10
C ASP A 89 -6.48 -18.63 10.60
N THR A 90 -6.02 -17.66 9.80
CA THR A 90 -6.39 -17.51 8.39
C THR A 90 -5.26 -18.02 7.47
N GLU A 91 -5.25 -19.30 7.14
CA GLU A 91 -4.20 -19.92 6.30
C GLU A 91 -4.16 -19.43 4.84
N ARG A 92 -5.11 -18.58 4.41
CA ARG A 92 -5.28 -18.18 3.00
C ARG A 92 -4.67 -16.84 2.61
N PHE A 93 -4.00 -16.14 3.52
CA PHE A 93 -3.50 -14.80 3.25
C PHE A 93 -1.99 -14.67 3.51
N ASP A 94 -1.28 -14.11 2.54
CA ASP A 94 0.11 -13.68 2.68
C ASP A 94 0.18 -12.48 3.64
N SER A 95 0.16 -12.76 4.94
CA SER A 95 0.45 -11.79 5.99
C SER A 95 1.97 -11.63 6.17
N PRO A 96 2.52 -10.40 6.20
CA PRO A 96 1.84 -9.12 6.13
C PRO A 96 1.44 -8.71 4.71
N ILE A 97 0.46 -7.81 4.58
CA ILE A 97 0.10 -7.14 3.32
C ILE A 97 1.31 -6.39 2.78
N LYS A 98 1.76 -6.71 1.57
CA LYS A 98 2.93 -6.08 0.92
C LYS A 98 2.49 -5.16 -0.21
N LEU A 99 2.98 -3.92 -0.18
CA LEU A 99 2.72 -2.92 -1.22
C LEU A 99 4.07 -2.41 -1.78
N PRO A 100 4.55 -2.99 -2.90
CA PRO A 100 5.83 -2.63 -3.49
C PRO A 100 5.76 -1.25 -4.16
N PHE A 101 6.86 -0.52 -4.11
CA PHE A 101 7.00 0.79 -4.76
C PHE A 101 8.38 0.95 -5.43
N ASN A 102 8.42 1.76 -6.49
CA ASN A 102 9.60 2.01 -7.32
C ASN A 102 10.04 3.49 -7.28
N PHE A 103 9.78 4.16 -6.16
CA PHE A 103 10.20 5.54 -5.89
C PHE A 103 10.98 5.62 -4.58
N THR A 104 11.74 6.70 -4.39
CA THR A 104 12.43 6.97 -3.12
C THR A 104 11.41 7.25 -2.02
N TRP A 105 11.54 6.56 -0.89
CA TRP A 105 10.62 6.71 0.23
C TRP A 105 10.57 8.17 0.72
N PRO A 106 9.41 8.84 0.72
CA PRO A 106 9.30 10.26 1.04
C PRO A 106 9.38 10.57 2.55
N GLY A 107 9.48 9.55 3.41
CA GLY A 107 9.53 9.70 4.87
C GLY A 107 8.15 9.87 5.53
N THR A 108 7.19 10.53 4.87
CA THR A 108 5.81 10.73 5.36
C THR A 108 4.76 10.13 4.43
N LEU A 109 3.65 9.69 5.01
CA LEU A 109 2.55 9.04 4.28
C LEU A 109 1.20 9.28 4.95
N CYS A 110 0.13 9.00 4.22
CA CYS A 110 -1.17 8.67 4.77
C CYS A 110 -1.56 7.25 4.35
N ALA A 111 -1.99 6.43 5.30
CA ALA A 111 -2.56 5.12 5.05
C ALA A 111 -4.05 5.13 5.40
N VAL A 112 -4.89 4.66 4.48
CA VAL A 112 -6.33 4.50 4.69
C VAL A 112 -6.67 3.02 4.59
N LEU A 113 -7.21 2.47 5.68
CA LEU A 113 -7.74 1.11 5.74
C LEU A 113 -9.26 1.16 5.66
N THR A 114 -9.83 0.53 4.64
CA THR A 114 -11.30 0.43 4.48
C THR A 114 -11.73 -1.02 4.66
N ILE A 115 -12.67 -1.24 5.58
CA ILE A 115 -13.32 -2.53 5.80
C ILE A 115 -14.50 -2.63 4.83
N ARG A 116 -14.65 -3.77 4.18
CA ARG A 116 -15.72 -4.06 3.22
C ARG A 116 -16.34 -5.42 3.47
#